data_AF-A0A1G2YLU5-F1
#
_entry.id   AF-A0A1G2YLU5-F1
#
_cell.length_a   1.000
_cell.length_b   1.000
_cell.length_c   1.000
_cell.angle_alpha   90.00
_cell.angle_beta   90.00
_cell.angle_gamma   90.00
#
_symmetry.space_group_name_H-M   'P 1'
#
loop_
_entity.id
_entity.type
_entity.pdbx_description
1 polymer ?
#
loop_
_entity_poly.entity_id
_entity_poly.type
_entity_poly.pdbx_seq_one_letter_code
_entity_poly.pdbx_strand_id
1 'polypeptide(L)'
;MKKITCKTVISRIIVYTYKDYRLNGKIKTAQFLSFLFMLFLLISTVHGQIFTNVFFRDSNTPLQLTTSSLPYYTYEEIMVGTHLKIVVSSDTAERWFSGVDGDGGSLTIEGDYLNFGALSARGPLLDEDWSGSHLPAAGSEPDYPDVILWENEGIYGFDLYTDSHDVNAGDWFVIDYNATSVGDCIVNFYDHRISWDLPVYYLCFSQVPTRDFNNDKIVNFQDFDIFLNHWLETNCTDPYWCGGADLDRNSVVDFQDLYAFCEFWLARTE
;
A
#
# COMPACT_ATOMS: atom_id res chain seq x y z
N MET A 1 1.46 5.95 -15.14
CA MET A 1 2.90 6.21 -15.35
C MET A 1 3.32 5.85 -16.78
N LYS A 2 3.89 6.78 -17.55
CA LYS A 2 4.55 6.44 -18.84
C LYS A 2 5.88 5.75 -18.53
N LYS A 3 5.94 4.42 -18.69
CA LYS A 3 7.20 3.66 -18.68
C LYS A 3 8.11 4.25 -19.76
N ILE A 4 9.13 5.02 -19.39
CA ILE A 4 10.24 5.33 -20.28
C ILE A 4 11.03 4.04 -20.41
N THR A 5 10.64 3.19 -21.37
CA THR A 5 11.33 1.93 -21.61
C THR A 5 12.74 2.22 -22.11
N CYS A 6 13.74 1.77 -21.34
CA CYS A 6 15.17 1.82 -21.63
C CYS A 6 15.54 1.38 -23.07
N LYS A 7 14.69 0.57 -23.72
CA LYS A 7 14.81 0.13 -25.12
C LYS A 7 15.01 1.27 -26.14
N THR A 8 14.40 2.45 -25.95
CA THR A 8 14.44 3.54 -26.96
C THR A 8 15.77 4.30 -26.99
N VAL A 9 16.48 4.36 -25.86
CA VAL A 9 17.78 5.06 -25.77
C VAL A 9 18.90 4.19 -26.36
N ILE A 10 18.89 2.89 -26.07
CA ILE A 10 19.88 1.93 -26.54
C ILE A 10 19.88 1.84 -28.08
N SER A 11 18.69 1.83 -28.72
CA SER A 11 18.63 1.70 -30.18
C SER A 11 19.22 2.92 -30.92
N ARG A 12 19.03 4.13 -30.38
CA ARG A 12 19.59 5.35 -31.00
C ARG A 12 21.10 5.42 -30.86
N ILE A 13 21.66 4.98 -29.73
CA ILE A 13 23.12 4.94 -29.53
C ILE A 13 23.75 3.95 -30.52
N ILE A 14 23.22 2.73 -30.64
CA ILE A 14 23.74 1.71 -31.57
C ILE A 14 23.74 2.22 -33.02
N VAL A 15 22.68 2.91 -33.44
CA VAL A 15 22.58 3.44 -34.81
C VAL A 15 23.61 4.54 -35.07
N TYR A 16 23.88 5.41 -34.10
CA TYR A 16 24.89 6.46 -34.23
C TYR A 16 26.30 5.89 -34.33
N THR A 17 26.65 4.92 -33.48
CA THR A 17 27.96 4.29 -33.54
C THR A 17 28.14 3.53 -34.86
N TYR A 18 27.12 2.79 -35.33
CA TYR A 18 27.17 2.03 -36.58
C TYR A 18 27.37 2.89 -37.83
N LYS A 19 26.80 4.10 -37.86
CA LYS A 19 26.90 5.00 -39.02
C LYS A 19 28.30 5.63 -39.14
N ASP A 20 28.95 5.91 -38.01
CA ASP A 20 30.32 6.44 -37.96
C ASP A 20 31.36 5.35 -38.30
N TYR A 21 31.08 4.08 -37.94
CA TYR A 21 31.97 2.94 -38.24
C TYR A 21 32.17 2.65 -39.73
N ARG A 22 31.16 2.93 -40.56
CA ARG A 22 31.23 2.60 -42.00
C ARG A 22 32.19 3.50 -42.78
N LEU A 23 32.63 4.63 -42.20
CA LEU A 23 33.41 5.64 -42.90
C LEU A 23 34.95 5.48 -42.75
N ASN A 24 35.47 4.81 -41.71
CA ASN A 24 36.90 4.91 -41.35
C ASN A 24 37.72 3.59 -41.30
N GLY A 25 37.19 2.44 -41.75
CA GLY A 25 37.97 1.30 -42.22
C GLY A 25 38.87 0.49 -41.27
N LYS A 26 39.18 0.92 -40.03
CA LYS A 26 39.92 0.11 -39.04
C LYS A 26 39.50 0.43 -37.61
N ILE A 27 38.82 -0.51 -36.94
CA ILE A 27 38.57 -0.45 -35.50
C ILE A 27 39.85 -0.89 -34.79
N LYS A 28 40.39 -0.04 -33.91
CA LYS A 28 41.39 -0.48 -32.93
C LYS A 28 40.66 -1.33 -31.90
N THR A 29 41.03 -2.60 -31.76
CA THR A 29 40.46 -3.57 -30.82
C THR A 29 40.23 -3.01 -29.42
N ALA A 30 41.13 -2.13 -28.94
CA ALA A 30 41.00 -1.45 -27.66
C ALA A 30 39.74 -0.56 -27.51
N GLN A 31 39.30 0.12 -28.57
CA GLN A 31 38.11 0.99 -28.53
C GLN A 31 36.81 0.18 -28.51
N PHE A 32 36.79 -0.98 -29.19
CA PHE A 32 35.66 -1.89 -29.15
C PHE A 32 35.52 -2.56 -27.77
N LEU A 33 36.63 -2.99 -27.17
CA LEU A 33 36.61 -3.53 -25.80
C LEU A 33 36.20 -2.49 -24.76
N SER A 34 36.64 -1.23 -24.89
CA SER A 34 36.21 -0.15 -23.99
C SER A 34 34.70 0.14 -24.10
N PHE A 35 34.15 0.11 -25.31
CA PHE A 35 32.71 0.26 -25.53
C PHE A 35 31.92 -0.93 -24.95
N LEU A 36 32.40 -2.17 -25.14
CA LEU A 36 31.79 -3.35 -24.55
C LEU A 36 31.83 -3.32 -23.01
N PHE A 37 32.94 -2.86 -22.42
CA PHE A 37 33.07 -2.69 -20.98
C PHE A 37 32.12 -1.62 -20.42
N MET A 38 31.97 -0.49 -21.11
CA MET A 38 30.97 0.54 -20.76
C MET A 38 29.54 0.02 -20.92
N LEU A 39 29.28 -0.81 -21.93
CA LEU A 39 27.97 -1.45 -22.10
C LEU A 39 27.65 -2.43 -20.97
N PHE A 40 28.66 -3.18 -20.49
CA PHE A 40 28.54 -4.07 -19.33
C PHE A 40 28.33 -3.30 -18.01
N LEU A 41 28.98 -2.14 -17.83
CA LEU A 41 28.75 -1.26 -16.68
C LEU A 41 27.36 -0.59 -16.70
N LEU A 42 26.73 -0.51 -17.87
CA LEU A 42 25.38 0.04 -18.06
C LEU A 42 24.29 -1.03 -18.08
N ILE A 43 24.63 -2.32 -17.87
CA ILE A 43 23.62 -3.33 -17.54
C ILE A 43 23.18 -3.01 -16.11
N SER A 44 22.25 -2.07 -16.00
CA SER A 44 21.49 -1.85 -14.77
C SER A 44 20.89 -3.21 -14.42
N THR A 45 21.28 -3.78 -13.29
CA THR A 45 20.51 -4.87 -12.71
C THR A 45 19.12 -4.30 -12.48
N VAL A 46 18.18 -4.76 -13.30
CA VAL A 46 16.77 -4.43 -13.12
C VAL A 46 16.34 -5.23 -11.91
N HIS A 47 16.53 -4.65 -10.73
CA HIS A 47 16.01 -5.22 -9.50
C HIS A 47 14.48 -5.18 -9.57
N GLY A 48 13.85 -6.21 -9.03
CA GLY A 48 12.40 -6.23 -8.86
C GLY A 48 11.91 -5.03 -8.09
N GLN A 49 10.92 -4.35 -8.65
CA GLN A 49 10.19 -3.33 -7.93
C GLN A 49 9.15 -4.01 -7.07
N ILE A 50 9.24 -3.75 -5.76
CA ILE A 50 8.23 -4.14 -4.79
C ILE A 50 7.33 -2.95 -4.55
N PHE A 51 6.02 -3.19 -4.54
CA PHE A 51 5.00 -2.16 -4.42
C PHE A 51 3.77 -2.69 -3.69
N THR A 52 2.91 -1.77 -3.26
CA THR A 52 1.67 -2.09 -2.58
C THR A 52 0.47 -1.73 -3.45
N ASN A 53 -0.62 -2.49 -3.29
CA ASN A 53 -1.93 -2.17 -3.82
C ASN A 53 -2.95 -2.26 -2.69
N VAL A 54 -3.85 -1.28 -2.60
CA VAL A 54 -4.89 -1.25 -1.57
C VAL A 54 -6.24 -1.56 -2.20
N PHE A 55 -6.97 -2.49 -1.58
CA PHE A 55 -8.30 -2.93 -2.01
C PHE A 55 -9.29 -2.84 -0.86
N PHE A 56 -10.56 -2.74 -1.19
CA PHE A 56 -11.61 -3.11 -0.24
C PHE A 56 -11.52 -4.61 0.10
N ARG A 57 -12.14 -5.03 1.21
CA ARG A 57 -12.06 -6.41 1.70
C ARG A 57 -12.57 -7.46 0.69
N ASP A 58 -13.44 -7.06 -0.24
CA ASP A 58 -13.92 -7.89 -1.35
C ASP A 58 -12.80 -8.43 -2.27
N SER A 59 -11.56 -7.95 -2.08
CA SER A 59 -10.34 -8.35 -2.75
C SER A 59 -10.27 -8.03 -4.24
N ASN A 60 -11.29 -7.40 -4.81
CA ASN A 60 -11.41 -7.16 -6.25
C ASN A 60 -11.57 -5.68 -6.59
N THR A 61 -11.98 -4.84 -5.63
CA THR A 61 -12.20 -3.42 -5.85
C THR A 61 -11.00 -2.62 -5.30
N PRO A 62 -10.15 -2.05 -6.17
CA PRO A 62 -9.05 -1.20 -5.72
C PRO A 62 -9.57 0.09 -5.11
N LEU A 63 -8.97 0.52 -4.01
CA LEU A 63 -9.24 1.84 -3.42
C LEU A 63 -8.63 2.92 -4.31
N GLN A 64 -9.37 3.97 -4.63
CA GLN A 64 -8.89 4.98 -5.58
C GLN A 64 -7.81 5.86 -4.95
N LEU A 65 -6.74 6.10 -5.71
CA LEU A 65 -5.71 7.08 -5.37
C LEU A 65 -6.19 8.48 -5.76
N THR A 66 -6.22 9.40 -4.79
CA THR A 66 -6.50 10.82 -5.03
C THR A 66 -5.24 11.55 -5.50
N THR A 67 -4.10 11.25 -4.88
CA THR A 67 -2.80 11.82 -5.26
C THR A 67 -1.69 10.79 -5.14
N SER A 68 -0.71 10.89 -6.04
CA SER A 68 0.49 10.03 -6.07
C SER A 68 1.70 10.94 -6.22
N SER A 69 2.22 11.45 -5.10
CA SER A 69 3.42 12.29 -5.06
C SER A 69 4.42 11.67 -4.09
N LEU A 70 5.39 10.92 -4.63
CA LEU A 70 6.42 10.26 -3.83
C LEU A 70 7.04 11.25 -2.81
N PRO A 71 7.12 10.89 -1.51
CA PRO A 71 6.90 9.56 -0.95
C PRO A 71 5.44 9.25 -0.51
N TYR A 72 4.45 10.07 -0.81
CA TYR A 72 3.08 9.92 -0.32
C TYR A 72 2.11 9.40 -1.40
N TYR A 73 1.34 8.37 -1.03
CA TYR A 73 0.21 7.84 -1.79
C TYR A 73 -1.05 8.05 -0.98
N THR A 74 -1.85 9.05 -1.36
CA THR A 74 -3.08 9.41 -0.66
C THR A 74 -4.27 8.78 -1.38
N TYR A 75 -5.12 8.13 -0.59
CA TYR A 75 -6.34 7.49 -1.08
C TYR A 75 -7.55 8.41 -0.89
N GLU A 76 -8.70 8.00 -1.42
CA GLU A 76 -9.98 8.62 -1.10
C GLU A 76 -10.34 8.43 0.38
N GLU A 77 -11.24 9.27 0.88
CA GLU A 77 -11.73 9.18 2.25
C GLU A 77 -12.45 7.85 2.48
N ILE A 78 -12.26 7.28 3.67
CA ILE A 78 -12.92 6.05 4.10
C ILE A 78 -13.66 6.29 5.41
N MET A 79 -14.75 5.56 5.65
CA MET A 79 -15.45 5.64 6.92
C MET A 79 -14.69 4.87 8.00
N VAL A 80 -14.77 5.32 9.26
CA VAL A 80 -14.42 4.49 10.41
C VAL A 80 -15.18 3.17 10.36
N GLY A 81 -14.47 2.08 10.64
CA GLY A 81 -14.94 0.70 10.53
C GLY A 81 -14.68 0.07 9.17
N THR A 82 -14.19 0.81 8.17
CA THR A 82 -13.82 0.26 6.86
C THR A 82 -12.65 -0.70 6.99
N HIS A 83 -12.82 -1.91 6.46
CA HIS A 83 -11.75 -2.88 6.30
C HIS A 83 -11.14 -2.83 4.90
N LEU A 84 -9.82 -2.70 4.86
CA LEU A 84 -9.03 -2.70 3.63
C LEU A 84 -8.06 -3.87 3.63
N LYS A 85 -7.60 -4.20 2.43
CA LYS A 85 -6.55 -5.17 2.15
C LYS A 85 -5.37 -4.45 1.52
N ILE A 86 -4.20 -4.53 2.15
CA ILE A 86 -2.94 -4.07 1.57
C ILE A 86 -2.20 -5.30 1.03
N VAL A 87 -2.04 -5.35 -0.28
CA VAL A 87 -1.32 -6.43 -0.96
C VAL A 87 0.07 -5.93 -1.32
N VAL A 88 1.10 -6.67 -0.90
CA VAL A 88 2.49 -6.42 -1.30
C VAL A 88 2.82 -7.33 -2.47
N SER A 89 3.30 -6.74 -3.56
CA SER A 89 3.55 -7.42 -4.83
C SER A 89 4.94 -7.09 -5.35
N SER A 90 5.49 -7.96 -6.19
CA SER A 90 6.73 -7.74 -6.93
C SER A 90 6.54 -8.03 -8.41
N ASP A 91 7.24 -7.27 -9.26
CA ASP A 91 7.28 -7.52 -10.71
C ASP A 91 8.38 -8.49 -11.15
N THR A 92 9.17 -9.05 -10.22
CA THR A 92 10.16 -10.09 -10.49
C THR A 92 10.03 -11.28 -9.56
N ALA A 93 10.64 -12.39 -9.97
CA ALA A 93 10.81 -13.63 -9.19
C ALA A 93 12.07 -13.57 -8.30
N GLU A 94 12.53 -12.38 -7.94
CA GLU A 94 13.69 -12.21 -7.07
C GLU A 94 13.26 -12.28 -5.62
N ARG A 95 14.06 -12.91 -4.76
CA ARG A 95 13.81 -12.89 -3.33
C ARG A 95 13.87 -11.47 -2.78
N TRP A 96 12.90 -11.14 -1.96
CA TRP A 96 12.97 -10.05 -1.01
C TRP A 96 13.72 -10.48 0.25
N PHE A 97 15.01 -10.75 0.05
CA PHE A 97 15.92 -11.20 1.08
C PHE A 97 17.34 -10.84 0.63
N SER A 98 18.07 -10.00 1.38
CA SER A 98 19.40 -9.52 0.96
C SER A 98 20.61 -10.30 1.52
N GLY A 99 20.39 -11.30 2.39
CA GLY A 99 21.49 -12.17 2.86
C GLY A 99 21.43 -12.47 4.35
N VAL A 100 22.60 -12.45 5.00
CA VAL A 100 22.84 -13.08 6.32
C VAL A 100 21.94 -12.55 7.45
N ASP A 101 21.41 -11.34 7.31
CA ASP A 101 20.59 -10.67 8.34
C ASP A 101 19.09 -10.63 7.99
N GLY A 102 18.68 -11.20 6.85
CA GLY A 102 17.28 -11.42 6.55
C GLY A 102 16.52 -10.27 5.91
N ASP A 103 17.14 -9.36 5.16
CA ASP A 103 16.49 -8.11 4.76
C ASP A 103 15.31 -8.29 3.77
N GLY A 104 14.09 -8.36 4.30
CA GLY A 104 12.82 -8.23 3.56
C GLY A 104 12.32 -6.79 3.57
N GLY A 105 11.09 -6.58 3.99
CA GLY A 105 10.58 -5.26 4.31
C GLY A 105 9.35 -5.33 5.20
N SER A 106 8.71 -4.19 5.43
CA SER A 106 7.70 -4.11 6.50
C SER A 106 6.57 -3.16 6.17
N LEU A 107 5.42 -3.42 6.78
CA LEU A 107 4.29 -2.48 6.85
C LEU A 107 4.07 -2.11 8.31
N THR A 108 4.19 -0.82 8.67
CA THR A 108 4.01 -0.36 10.06
C THR A 108 3.07 0.83 10.16
N ILE A 109 2.46 1.00 11.33
CA ILE A 109 1.86 2.25 11.80
C ILE A 109 2.68 2.72 13.00
N GLU A 110 2.92 4.02 13.10
CA GLU A 110 3.84 4.58 14.10
C GLU A 110 3.22 5.75 14.87
N GLY A 111 3.67 5.93 16.11
CA GLY A 111 3.30 7.04 16.98
C GLY A 111 1.79 7.20 17.17
N ASP A 112 1.32 8.43 17.07
CA ASP A 112 -0.09 8.76 17.29
C ASP A 112 -1.02 8.17 16.23
N TYR A 113 -0.49 7.71 15.08
CA TYR A 113 -1.29 7.09 14.02
C TYR A 113 -1.90 5.76 14.44
N LEU A 114 -1.34 5.11 15.46
CA LEU A 114 -1.88 3.88 16.06
C LEU A 114 -3.28 4.06 16.66
N ASN A 115 -3.70 5.30 16.93
CA ASN A 115 -5.05 5.59 17.43
C ASN A 115 -6.11 5.58 16.32
N PHE A 116 -5.70 5.68 15.05
CA PHE A 116 -6.61 5.82 13.92
C PHE A 116 -6.70 4.54 13.08
N GLY A 117 -5.68 3.69 13.03
CA GLY A 117 -5.71 2.47 12.24
C GLY A 117 -5.08 1.29 12.93
N ALA A 118 -5.46 0.09 12.51
CA ALA A 118 -4.86 -1.16 12.96
C ALA A 118 -4.51 -2.05 11.76
N LEU A 119 -3.31 -2.64 11.79
CA LEU A 119 -2.92 -3.69 10.86
C LEU A 119 -3.22 -5.06 11.48
N SER A 120 -3.51 -6.05 10.67
CA SER A 120 -3.65 -7.44 11.12
C SER A 120 -3.23 -8.41 10.03
N ALA A 121 -2.57 -9.48 10.45
CA ALA A 121 -2.25 -10.62 9.61
C ALA A 121 -3.36 -11.68 9.69
N ARG A 122 -3.44 -12.54 8.68
CA ARG A 122 -4.46 -13.58 8.52
C ARG A 122 -3.95 -14.95 8.97
N GLY A 123 -4.90 -15.78 9.41
CA GLY A 123 -4.62 -17.16 9.81
C GLY A 123 -4.12 -17.29 11.26
N PRO A 124 -3.80 -18.51 11.71
CA PRO A 124 -3.18 -18.72 13.02
C PRO A 124 -1.71 -18.34 12.99
N LEU A 125 -1.22 -17.79 14.11
CA LEU A 125 0.21 -17.63 14.35
C LEU A 125 0.84 -19.00 14.64
N LEU A 126 1.78 -19.43 13.79
CA LEU A 126 2.53 -20.69 13.92
C LEU A 126 4.02 -20.35 13.86
N ASP A 127 4.76 -20.66 14.94
CA ASP A 127 6.21 -20.43 15.00
C ASP A 127 6.64 -19.00 14.58
N GLU A 128 5.88 -17.99 15.04
CA GLU A 128 6.07 -16.55 14.74
C GLU A 128 5.59 -16.07 13.36
N ASP A 129 5.14 -16.99 12.49
CA ASP A 129 4.61 -16.67 11.17
C ASP A 129 3.07 -16.70 11.10
N TRP A 130 2.51 -15.76 10.33
CA TRP A 130 1.11 -15.69 9.98
C TRP A 130 0.84 -16.23 8.57
N SER A 131 0.97 -17.54 8.40
CA SER A 131 0.82 -18.26 7.10
C SER A 131 -0.47 -17.96 6.30
N GLY A 132 -1.55 -17.53 6.95
CA GLY A 132 -2.77 -17.10 6.24
C GLY A 132 -2.60 -15.80 5.44
N SER A 133 -1.50 -15.09 5.65
CA SER A 133 -1.12 -13.84 4.98
C SER A 133 -0.23 -14.06 3.76
N HIS A 134 0.21 -15.30 3.53
CA HIS A 134 1.01 -15.66 2.38
C HIS A 134 0.13 -15.79 1.15
N LEU A 135 0.64 -15.31 0.02
CA LEU A 135 0.03 -15.54 -1.29
C LEU A 135 0.96 -16.44 -2.12
N PRO A 136 0.41 -17.21 -3.08
CA PRO A 136 1.18 -18.25 -3.78
C PRO A 136 2.47 -17.78 -4.47
N ALA A 137 2.58 -16.49 -4.84
CA ALA A 137 3.76 -15.99 -5.52
C ALA A 137 4.94 -15.69 -4.56
N ALA A 138 4.70 -15.63 -3.25
CA ALA A 138 5.76 -15.48 -2.24
C ALA A 138 6.64 -16.72 -2.08
N GLY A 139 6.25 -17.84 -2.71
CA GLY A 139 6.95 -19.11 -2.69
C GLY A 139 6.33 -20.14 -1.74
N SER A 140 7.01 -21.26 -1.57
CA SER A 140 6.54 -22.41 -0.78
C SER A 140 7.67 -23.15 -0.04
N GLU A 141 7.30 -24.20 0.71
CA GLU A 141 8.22 -25.02 1.52
C GLU A 141 9.45 -25.52 0.73
N PRO A 142 10.62 -25.71 1.39
CA PRO A 142 10.88 -25.63 2.84
C PRO A 142 11.34 -24.25 3.33
N ASP A 143 11.66 -23.33 2.43
CA ASP A 143 12.10 -21.97 2.75
C ASP A 143 10.84 -21.08 2.66
N TYR A 144 10.15 -20.93 3.78
CA TYR A 144 8.83 -20.30 3.79
C TYR A 144 8.95 -18.80 3.52
N PRO A 145 7.97 -18.19 2.85
CA PRO A 145 7.71 -16.79 3.10
C PRO A 145 7.31 -16.61 4.57
N ASP A 146 7.73 -15.52 5.20
CA ASP A 146 7.40 -15.24 6.61
C ASP A 146 6.70 -13.90 6.73
N VAL A 147 5.66 -13.87 7.56
CA VAL A 147 4.98 -12.66 8.01
C VAL A 147 5.08 -12.64 9.53
N ILE A 148 5.99 -11.81 10.05
CA ILE A 148 6.35 -11.78 11.47
C ILE A 148 5.83 -10.49 12.09
N LEU A 149 5.27 -10.56 13.29
CA LEU A 149 4.81 -9.37 14.01
C LEU A 149 6.03 -8.48 14.38
N TRP A 150 5.97 -7.21 14.00
CA TRP A 150 6.90 -6.19 14.47
C TRP A 150 6.19 -5.27 15.47
N GLU A 151 6.56 -5.39 16.74
CA GLU A 151 6.05 -4.55 17.82
C GLU A 151 7.22 -3.93 18.61
N ASN A 152 7.25 -2.60 18.65
CA ASN A 152 8.17 -1.80 19.46
C ASN A 152 7.41 -0.65 20.12
N GLU A 153 8.03 0.09 21.04
CA GLU A 153 7.39 1.27 21.64
C GLU A 153 7.03 2.31 20.56
N GLY A 154 5.72 2.50 20.34
CA GLY A 154 5.19 3.42 19.34
C GLY A 154 5.25 2.90 17.90
N ILE A 155 5.52 1.61 17.66
CA ILE A 155 5.52 1.00 16.32
C ILE A 155 4.75 -0.31 16.39
N TYR A 156 3.82 -0.51 15.46
CA TYR A 156 3.11 -1.77 15.28
C TYR A 156 2.99 -2.10 13.80
N GLY A 157 3.35 -3.32 13.41
CA GLY A 157 3.36 -3.72 12.02
C GLY A 157 3.74 -5.18 11.81
N PHE A 158 4.12 -5.48 10.57
CA PHE A 158 4.57 -6.81 10.18
C PHE A 158 5.80 -6.71 9.28
N ASP A 159 6.79 -7.52 9.59
CA ASP A 159 7.91 -7.81 8.68
C ASP A 159 7.50 -8.91 7.70
N LEU A 160 7.98 -8.80 6.48
CA LEU A 160 7.57 -9.58 5.31
C LEU A 160 8.83 -10.08 4.58
N TYR A 161 8.97 -11.41 4.49
CA TYR A 161 10.17 -12.05 3.95
C TYR A 161 9.80 -13.08 2.90
N THR A 162 10.47 -13.08 1.75
CA THR A 162 10.35 -14.17 0.76
C THR A 162 11.69 -14.91 0.66
N ASP A 163 12.03 -15.75 1.64
CA ASP A 163 13.28 -16.54 1.58
C ASP A 163 13.19 -17.73 0.61
N SER A 164 12.01 -17.97 0.05
CA SER A 164 11.80 -19.14 -0.81
C SER A 164 12.62 -19.15 -2.09
N HIS A 165 13.00 -20.35 -2.55
CA HIS A 165 13.68 -20.54 -3.84
C HIS A 165 12.73 -20.46 -5.04
N ASP A 166 11.42 -20.57 -4.84
CA ASP A 166 10.40 -20.62 -5.90
C ASP A 166 9.49 -19.37 -5.95
N VAL A 167 9.98 -18.23 -5.41
CA VAL A 167 9.33 -16.93 -5.51
C VAL A 167 9.02 -16.61 -6.97
N ASN A 168 7.81 -16.11 -7.24
CA ASN A 168 7.36 -15.69 -8.57
C ASN A 168 6.98 -14.21 -8.55
N ALA A 169 7.00 -13.56 -9.71
CA ALA A 169 6.38 -12.24 -9.85
C ALA A 169 4.88 -12.34 -9.59
N GLY A 170 4.32 -11.38 -8.86
CA GLY A 170 2.91 -11.36 -8.47
C GLY A 170 2.71 -10.82 -7.06
N ASP A 171 1.58 -11.21 -6.47
CA ASP A 171 1.21 -10.81 -5.12
C ASP A 171 1.85 -11.78 -4.12
N TRP A 172 2.59 -11.24 -3.15
CA TRP A 172 3.34 -12.03 -2.17
C TRP A 172 2.64 -12.08 -0.83
N PHE A 173 2.21 -10.94 -0.32
CA PHE A 173 1.63 -10.85 1.02
C PHE A 173 0.33 -10.09 1.01
N VAL A 174 -0.51 -10.41 1.99
CA VAL A 174 -1.71 -9.67 2.31
C VAL A 174 -1.75 -9.30 3.79
N ILE A 175 -1.86 -8.01 4.07
CA ILE A 175 -2.09 -7.47 5.41
C ILE A 175 -3.43 -6.74 5.40
N ASP A 176 -4.29 -7.03 6.37
CA ASP A 176 -5.56 -6.34 6.54
C ASP A 176 -5.34 -5.03 7.32
N TYR A 177 -6.04 -3.99 6.93
CA TYR A 177 -6.08 -2.69 7.59
C TYR A 177 -7.50 -2.40 8.05
N ASN A 178 -7.65 -1.86 9.26
CA ASN A 178 -8.94 -1.43 9.81
C ASN A 178 -8.87 0.05 10.22
N ALA A 179 -9.81 0.85 9.73
CA ALA A 179 -10.03 2.23 10.14
C ALA A 179 -10.72 2.25 11.51
N THR A 180 -10.03 2.63 12.58
CA THR A 180 -10.53 2.49 13.96
C THR A 180 -11.08 3.79 14.54
N SER A 181 -10.61 4.96 14.09
CA SER A 181 -11.03 6.26 14.63
C SER A 181 -10.96 7.37 13.57
N VAL A 182 -11.79 8.40 13.72
CA VAL A 182 -11.78 9.57 12.83
C VAL A 182 -10.42 10.28 12.90
N GLY A 183 -9.82 10.56 11.74
CA GLY A 183 -8.53 11.21 11.63
C GLY A 183 -7.69 10.66 10.47
N ASP A 184 -6.47 11.15 10.35
CA ASP A 184 -5.53 10.68 9.34
C ASP A 184 -4.67 9.54 9.90
N CYS A 185 -4.47 8.49 9.09
CA CYS A 185 -3.61 7.37 9.42
C CYS A 185 -2.57 7.17 8.32
N ILE A 186 -1.34 6.89 8.73
CA ILE A 186 -0.24 6.59 7.82
C ILE A 186 0.24 5.16 8.06
N VAL A 187 0.31 4.38 6.98
CA VAL A 187 1.01 3.10 6.96
C VAL A 187 2.33 3.28 6.21
N ASN A 188 3.44 3.01 6.88
CA ASN A 188 4.79 3.09 6.35
C ASN A 188 5.12 1.80 5.61
N PHE A 189 5.70 1.91 4.42
CA PHE A 189 6.24 0.77 3.67
C PHE A 189 7.77 0.83 3.65
N TYR A 190 8.40 -0.19 4.20
CA TYR A 190 9.85 -0.37 4.22
C TYR A 190 10.30 -1.40 3.18
N ASP A 191 11.44 -1.14 2.55
CA ASP A 191 12.22 -2.15 1.82
C ASP A 191 13.61 -2.10 2.43
N HIS A 192 13.93 -3.10 3.26
CA HIS A 192 15.15 -3.10 4.08
C HIS A 192 16.43 -3.25 3.23
N ARG A 193 16.29 -3.62 1.95
CA ARG A 193 17.38 -3.55 0.96
C ARG A 193 17.77 -2.11 0.63
N ILE A 194 16.86 -1.16 0.81
CA ILE A 194 17.05 0.28 0.57
C ILE A 194 17.39 0.99 1.88
N SER A 195 16.56 0.81 2.91
CA SER A 195 16.76 1.42 4.22
C SER A 195 16.00 0.67 5.31
N TRP A 196 16.66 0.49 6.46
CA TRP A 196 16.07 -0.01 7.69
C TRP A 196 15.41 1.09 8.53
N ASP A 197 15.90 2.32 8.41
CA ASP A 197 15.49 3.43 9.28
C ASP A 197 14.40 4.31 8.67
N LEU A 198 14.26 4.27 7.33
CA LEU A 198 13.37 5.17 6.61
C LEU A 198 12.44 4.38 5.67
N PRO A 199 11.13 4.64 5.71
CA PRO A 199 10.21 4.04 4.77
C PRO A 199 10.46 4.56 3.35
N VAL A 200 10.24 3.70 2.37
CA VAL A 200 10.36 4.04 0.94
C VAL A 200 9.22 4.97 0.53
N TYR A 201 8.02 4.72 1.05
CA TYR A 201 6.84 5.55 0.86
C TYR A 201 5.77 5.29 1.93
N TYR A 202 4.73 6.13 1.90
CA TYR A 202 3.64 6.19 2.85
C TYR A 202 2.30 5.95 2.15
N LEU A 203 1.45 5.12 2.75
CA LEU A 203 0.04 4.97 2.40
C LEU A 203 -0.77 5.85 3.36
N CYS A 204 -1.47 6.85 2.84
CA CYS A 204 -2.20 7.83 3.65
C CYS A 204 -3.70 7.64 3.50
N PHE A 205 -4.37 7.40 4.63
CA PHE A 205 -5.82 7.24 4.72
C PHE A 205 -6.40 8.38 5.54
N SER A 206 -7.46 9.02 5.05
CA SER A 206 -8.24 9.98 5.84
C SER A 206 -9.57 9.35 6.22
N GLN A 207 -9.83 9.27 7.52
CA GLN A 207 -10.96 8.54 8.08
C GLN A 207 -12.01 9.52 8.58
N VAL A 208 -13.22 9.39 8.05
CA VAL A 208 -14.38 10.21 8.41
C VAL A 208 -15.35 9.42 9.31
N PRO A 209 -16.25 10.09 10.06
CA PRO A 209 -17.24 9.38 10.88
C PRO A 209 -18.04 8.34 10.06
N THR A 210 -18.46 7.25 10.68
CA THR A 210 -19.30 6.25 9.99
C THR A 210 -20.69 6.83 9.65
N ARG A 211 -21.25 6.41 8.52
CA ARG A 211 -22.66 6.65 8.13
C ARG A 211 -23.51 5.38 8.29
N ASP A 212 -22.89 4.29 8.72
CA ASP A 212 -23.51 3.03 9.11
C ASP A 212 -23.90 3.14 10.59
N PHE A 213 -25.09 3.69 10.84
CA PHE A 213 -25.59 4.03 12.17
C PHE A 213 -26.21 2.82 12.87
N ASN A 214 -26.65 1.80 12.14
CA ASN A 214 -27.16 0.56 12.71
C ASN A 214 -26.07 -0.53 12.84
N ASN A 215 -24.85 -0.28 12.35
CA ASN A 215 -23.70 -1.19 12.35
C ASN A 215 -23.95 -2.50 11.57
N ASP A 216 -24.74 -2.45 10.50
CA ASP A 216 -25.04 -3.57 9.61
C ASP A 216 -24.03 -3.72 8.45
N LYS A 217 -23.01 -2.85 8.42
CA LYS A 217 -21.91 -2.79 7.45
C LYS A 217 -22.28 -2.24 6.09
N ILE A 218 -23.46 -1.64 5.91
CA ILE A 218 -23.87 -1.02 4.64
C ILE A 218 -24.72 0.24 4.87
N VAL A 219 -24.25 1.37 4.36
CA VAL A 219 -25.01 2.64 4.43
C VAL A 219 -26.22 2.58 3.52
N ASN A 220 -27.43 2.55 4.09
CA ASN A 220 -28.65 2.42 3.33
C ASN A 220 -29.83 3.21 3.94
N PHE A 221 -31.07 2.90 3.51
CA PHE A 221 -32.26 3.59 4.00
C PHE A 221 -32.51 3.43 5.50
N GLN A 222 -32.03 2.35 6.11
CA GLN A 222 -32.15 2.14 7.55
C GLN A 222 -31.27 3.13 8.32
N ASP A 223 -30.05 3.39 7.85
CA ASP A 223 -29.20 4.44 8.41
C ASP A 223 -29.78 5.83 8.18
N PHE A 224 -30.36 6.06 6.99
CA PHE A 224 -31.02 7.33 6.72
C PHE A 224 -32.23 7.57 7.65
N ASP A 225 -33.00 6.55 7.99
CA ASP A 225 -34.09 6.65 8.98
C ASP A 225 -33.56 7.03 10.37
N ILE A 226 -32.41 6.47 10.77
CA ILE A 226 -31.73 6.84 12.02
C ILE A 226 -31.25 8.29 11.96
N PHE A 227 -30.62 8.70 10.86
CA PHE A 227 -30.20 10.09 10.62
C PHE A 227 -31.36 11.08 10.75
N LEU A 228 -32.53 10.76 10.18
CA LEU A 228 -33.72 11.62 10.23
C LEU A 228 -34.27 11.84 11.65
N ASN A 229 -34.03 10.92 12.59
CA ASN A 229 -34.41 11.11 13.99
C ASN A 229 -33.65 12.25 14.67
N HIS A 230 -32.53 12.67 14.09
CA HIS A 230 -31.68 13.77 14.54
C HIS A 230 -31.79 15.00 13.64
N TRP A 231 -32.67 15.00 12.64
CA TRP A 231 -32.76 16.09 11.66
C TRP A 231 -33.08 17.45 12.31
N LEU A 232 -32.28 18.47 12.03
CA LEU A 232 -32.35 19.81 12.63
C LEU A 232 -32.17 19.82 14.16
N GLU A 233 -31.62 18.74 14.73
CA GLU A 233 -31.18 18.76 16.11
C GLU A 233 -30.03 19.75 16.28
N THR A 234 -30.00 20.45 17.41
CA THR A 234 -29.04 21.53 17.69
C THR A 234 -28.42 21.30 19.06
N ASN A 235 -27.29 21.96 19.32
CA ASN A 235 -26.49 21.72 20.52
C ASN A 235 -25.95 20.28 20.57
N CYS A 236 -25.65 19.72 19.40
CA CYS A 236 -24.90 18.48 19.29
C CYS A 236 -23.51 18.71 19.88
N THR A 237 -23.12 17.90 20.85
CA THR A 237 -21.80 17.99 21.49
C THR A 237 -21.21 16.61 21.67
N ASP A 238 -19.90 16.59 21.94
CA ASP A 238 -19.16 15.42 22.39
C ASP A 238 -19.86 14.71 23.57
N PRO A 239 -19.81 13.36 23.66
CA PRO A 239 -19.12 12.44 22.74
C PRO A 239 -19.97 11.95 21.58
N TYR A 240 -21.26 12.24 21.58
CA TYR A 240 -22.20 11.56 20.69
C TYR A 240 -22.58 12.38 19.45
N TRP A 241 -22.39 13.69 19.43
CA TRP A 241 -22.65 14.52 18.23
C TRP A 241 -24.02 14.20 17.58
N CYS A 242 -25.08 14.23 18.42
CA CYS A 242 -26.44 13.82 18.04
C CYS A 242 -26.51 12.40 17.45
N GLY A 243 -26.02 11.42 18.21
CA GLY A 243 -26.00 10.01 17.77
C GLY A 243 -25.04 9.73 16.59
N GLY A 244 -24.14 10.66 16.29
CA GLY A 244 -23.21 10.63 15.17
C GLY A 244 -23.76 11.30 13.91
N ALA A 245 -24.98 11.85 13.95
CA ALA A 245 -25.62 12.47 12.79
C ALA A 245 -25.08 13.87 12.45
N ASP A 246 -24.47 14.57 13.41
CA ASP A 246 -23.68 15.79 13.15
C ASP A 246 -22.27 15.37 12.68
N LEU A 247 -22.15 15.16 11.37
CA LEU A 247 -21.01 14.54 10.70
C LEU A 247 -19.87 15.54 10.48
N ASP A 248 -20.17 16.84 10.34
CA ASP A 248 -19.17 17.91 10.24
C ASP A 248 -18.82 18.54 11.61
N ARG A 249 -19.54 18.15 12.67
CA ARG A 249 -19.36 18.58 14.07
C ARG A 249 -19.59 20.07 14.28
N ASN A 250 -20.52 20.67 13.52
CA ASN A 250 -20.86 22.09 13.64
C ASN A 250 -21.91 22.40 14.73
N SER A 251 -22.30 21.38 15.52
CA SER A 251 -23.31 21.42 16.60
C SER A 251 -24.76 21.42 16.14
N VAL A 252 -25.02 21.21 14.85
CA VAL A 252 -26.35 21.16 14.24
C VAL A 252 -26.39 20.07 13.17
N VAL A 253 -27.44 19.26 13.13
CA VAL A 253 -27.67 18.30 12.03
C VAL A 253 -28.46 18.99 10.93
N ASP A 254 -27.82 19.28 9.79
CA ASP A 254 -28.45 19.99 8.69
C ASP A 254 -28.14 19.41 7.29
N PHE A 255 -28.34 20.23 6.26
CA PHE A 255 -28.11 19.82 4.87
C PHE A 255 -26.65 19.47 4.57
N GLN A 256 -25.69 20.02 5.30
CA GLN A 256 -24.28 19.69 5.14
C GLN A 256 -24.00 18.25 5.60
N ASP A 257 -24.62 17.82 6.70
CA ASP A 257 -24.53 16.44 7.16
C ASP A 257 -25.26 15.49 6.21
N LEU A 258 -26.43 15.87 5.69
CA LEU A 258 -27.13 15.07 4.69
C LEU A 258 -26.29 14.89 3.42
N TYR A 259 -25.59 15.94 2.99
CA TYR A 259 -24.67 15.87 1.86
C TYR A 259 -23.53 14.88 2.16
N ALA A 260 -22.90 15.01 3.33
CA ALA A 260 -21.81 14.14 3.76
C ALA A 260 -22.25 12.68 4.04
N PHE A 261 -23.54 12.46 4.33
CA PHE A 261 -24.15 11.14 4.40
C PHE A 261 -24.28 10.52 2.99
N CYS A 262 -24.79 11.31 2.02
CA CYS A 262 -25.00 10.87 0.64
C CYS A 262 -23.71 10.50 -0.09
N GLU A 263 -22.56 11.08 0.28
CA GLU A 263 -21.25 10.73 -0.31
C GLU A 263 -20.88 9.25 -0.12
N PHE A 264 -21.41 8.62 0.93
CA PHE A 264 -21.18 7.20 1.24
C PHE A 264 -22.44 6.34 1.03
N TRP A 265 -23.41 6.81 0.25
CA TRP A 265 -24.64 6.05 0.00
C TRP A 265 -24.34 4.68 -0.65
N LEU A 266 -24.84 3.60 -0.04
CA LEU A 266 -24.57 2.20 -0.41
C LEU A 266 -23.11 1.76 -0.25
N ALA A 267 -22.26 2.57 0.39
CA ALA A 267 -20.92 2.16 0.77
C ALA A 267 -20.97 1.06 1.84
N ARG A 268 -19.95 0.20 1.82
CA ARG A 268 -19.78 -0.89 2.77
C ARG A 268 -18.54 -0.67 3.60
N THR A 269 -18.61 -1.00 4.88
CA THR A 269 -17.47 -0.98 5.80
C THR A 269 -16.86 -2.36 6.01
N GLU A 270 -17.47 -3.41 5.45
CA GLU A 270 -17.08 -4.80 5.69
C GLU A 270 -15.66 -5.16 5.32
#